data_AF-A1ZVA4-F1
#
_entry.id   AF-A1ZVA4-F1
#
_cell.length_a   1.000
_cell.length_b   1.000
_cell.length_c   1.000
_cell.angle_alpha   90.00
_cell.angle_beta   90.00
_cell.angle_gamma   90.00
#
_symmetry.space_group_name_H-M   'P 1'
#
loop_
_entity.id
_entity.type
_entity.pdbx_description
1 polymer ?
#
loop_
_entity_poly.entity_id
_entity_poly.type
_entity_poly.pdbx_seq_one_letter_code
_entity_poly.pdbx_strand_id
1 'polypeptide(L)'
;MDFEIKTKELENNYLKDRKGKKEFRHTTNKNFKLLPFVTKDSKIRGEKNSVKKDLTAFQGIASECYRMIHNQEKPDKKLLYKEEIIDKVLTKSQVKAEDKPQIETILNKVAFDTQGNLFIFDERIFSYINFQKPTGILENISLFFYTIFFDEKLKSKASKKTSQKSVSNIYYQLILSSLPEVKSNKNNHKGFDIYQNFVPEITEMFRQDLAFMLEDKSFFIAYSCFAH
;
A
#
# COMPACT_ATOMS: atom_id res chain seq x y z
N MET A 1 25.34 -5.90 13.65
CA MET A 1 24.31 -4.97 14.16
C MET A 1 23.40 -5.84 15.00
N ASP A 2 23.39 -5.62 16.30
CA ASP A 2 22.57 -6.38 17.24
C ASP A 2 21.25 -5.63 17.42
N PHE A 3 20.12 -6.34 17.27
CA PHE A 3 18.78 -5.75 17.39
C PHE A 3 18.28 -5.92 18.83
N GLU A 4 17.86 -4.83 19.48
CA GLU A 4 17.26 -4.89 20.80
C GLU A 4 15.77 -5.21 20.69
N ILE A 5 15.42 -6.46 20.98
CA ILE A 5 14.02 -6.86 21.08
C ILE A 5 13.48 -6.39 22.44
N LYS A 6 12.28 -5.79 22.47
CA LYS A 6 11.56 -5.47 23.72
C LYS A 6 11.10 -6.75 24.44
N THR A 7 12.03 -7.42 25.11
CA THR A 7 11.85 -8.75 25.71
C THR A 7 10.87 -8.77 26.87
N LYS A 8 10.82 -7.74 27.72
CA LYS A 8 9.98 -7.73 28.93
C LYS A 8 8.49 -7.90 28.64
N GLU A 9 7.95 -7.22 27.63
CA GLU A 9 6.53 -7.34 27.27
C GLU A 9 6.22 -8.70 26.62
N LEU A 10 7.13 -9.22 25.80
CA LEU A 10 7.03 -10.57 25.25
C LEU A 10 7.05 -11.62 26.36
N GLU A 11 7.98 -11.50 27.31
CA GLU A 11 8.09 -12.40 28.45
C GLU A 11 6.82 -12.37 29.31
N ASN A 12 6.32 -11.19 29.68
CA ASN A 12 5.11 -11.09 30.51
C ASN A 12 3.88 -11.79 29.89
N ASN A 13 3.79 -11.78 28.55
CA ASN A 13 2.65 -12.33 27.83
C ASN A 13 2.82 -13.81 27.46
N TYR A 14 4.02 -14.21 27.02
CA TYR A 14 4.26 -15.56 26.49
C TYR A 14 5.02 -16.48 27.43
N LEU A 15 5.72 -15.95 28.44
CA LEU A 15 6.43 -16.73 29.45
C LEU A 15 5.53 -16.90 30.68
N LYS A 16 5.19 -18.15 31.01
CA LYS A 16 4.35 -18.49 32.17
C LYS A 16 5.11 -19.41 33.11
N ASP A 17 4.90 -19.22 34.41
CA ASP A 17 5.43 -20.15 35.41
C ASP A 17 4.58 -21.43 35.43
N ARG A 18 5.24 -22.58 35.30
CA ARG A 18 4.64 -23.88 35.56
C ARG A 18 5.59 -24.68 36.44
N LYS A 19 5.15 -25.02 37.66
CA LYS A 19 5.91 -25.83 38.61
C LYS A 19 7.31 -25.27 38.89
N GLY A 20 7.46 -23.94 38.98
CA GLY A 20 8.73 -23.28 39.29
C GLY A 20 9.69 -23.17 38.11
N LYS A 21 9.23 -23.47 36.88
CA LYS A 21 9.99 -23.25 35.65
C LYS A 21 9.24 -22.28 34.73
N LYS A 22 9.96 -21.30 34.20
CA LYS A 22 9.47 -20.39 33.17
C LYS A 22 9.42 -21.13 31.83
N GLU A 23 8.22 -21.31 31.29
CA GLU A 23 7.98 -21.98 30.01
C GLU A 23 7.30 -21.03 29.03
N PHE A 24 7.76 -21.01 27.77
CA PHE A 24 7.06 -20.30 26.70
C PHE A 24 5.79 -21.05 26.31
N ARG A 25 4.66 -20.34 26.28
CA ARG A 25 3.38 -20.91 25.85
C ARG A 25 2.81 -20.17 24.66
N HIS A 26 2.26 -20.95 23.74
CA HIS A 26 1.46 -20.43 22.63
C HIS A 26 0.06 -20.04 23.15
N THR A 27 -0.02 -18.89 23.81
CA THR A 27 -1.30 -18.28 24.21
C THR A 27 -1.71 -17.23 23.19
N THR A 28 -3.00 -17.19 22.87
CA THR A 28 -3.54 -16.13 22.02
C THR A 28 -3.57 -14.84 22.83
N ASN A 29 -2.65 -13.91 22.55
CA ASN A 29 -2.64 -12.61 23.17
C ASN A 29 -3.81 -11.76 22.66
N LYS A 30 -4.58 -11.17 23.58
CA LYS A 30 -5.70 -10.28 23.28
C LYS A 30 -5.33 -8.79 23.41
N ASN A 31 -4.21 -8.48 24.07
CA ASN A 31 -3.78 -7.12 24.37
C ASN A 31 -3.04 -6.49 23.18
N PHE A 32 -2.22 -7.28 22.49
CA PHE A 32 -1.55 -6.87 21.26
C PHE A 32 -1.34 -8.07 20.33
N LYS A 33 -1.14 -7.79 19.05
CA LYS A 33 -0.78 -8.75 18.01
C LYS A 33 0.67 -8.53 17.57
N LEU A 34 1.44 -9.61 17.54
CA LEU A 34 2.79 -9.62 16.98
C LEU A 34 2.78 -9.64 15.45
N LEU A 35 1.83 -10.38 14.88
CA LEU A 35 1.70 -10.57 13.44
C LEU A 35 0.29 -10.22 12.99
N PRO A 36 0.12 -9.67 11.78
CA PRO A 36 -1.18 -9.36 11.21
C PRO A 36 -1.99 -10.59 10.74
N PHE A 37 -1.42 -11.79 10.82
CA PHE A 37 -2.03 -13.03 10.37
C PHE A 37 -1.64 -14.22 11.24
N VAL A 38 -2.39 -15.31 11.10
CA VAL A 38 -2.07 -16.61 11.70
C VAL A 38 -1.05 -17.32 10.81
N THR A 39 0.07 -17.77 11.37
CA THR A 39 1.18 -18.36 10.59
C THR A 39 0.81 -19.65 9.85
N LYS A 40 -0.20 -20.39 10.34
CA LYS A 40 -0.73 -21.61 9.71
C LYS A 40 -1.87 -21.36 8.72
N ASP A 41 -2.22 -20.10 8.45
CA ASP A 41 -3.31 -19.78 7.52
C ASP A 41 -2.98 -20.27 6.09
N SER A 42 -3.89 -21.05 5.51
CA SER A 42 -3.72 -21.66 4.18
C SER A 42 -3.56 -20.62 3.07
N LYS A 43 -4.11 -19.41 3.23
CA LYS A 43 -3.95 -18.31 2.28
C LYS A 43 -2.53 -17.73 2.30
N ILE A 44 -1.87 -17.72 3.47
CA ILE A 44 -0.47 -17.30 3.59
C ILE A 44 0.47 -18.38 3.06
N ARG A 45 0.16 -19.66 3.32
CA ARG A 45 0.99 -20.81 2.92
C ARG A 45 0.98 -21.10 1.41
N GLY A 46 0.19 -20.36 0.62
CA GLY A 46 0.16 -20.53 -0.82
C GLY A 46 -0.86 -21.55 -1.33
N GLU A 47 -1.79 -21.97 -0.47
CA GLU A 47 -2.80 -22.98 -0.81
C GLU A 47 -4.07 -22.32 -1.41
N LYS A 48 -5.26 -22.90 -1.21
CA LYS A 48 -6.53 -22.37 -1.73
C LYS A 48 -6.74 -20.92 -1.30
N ASN A 49 -7.07 -20.06 -2.26
CA ASN A 49 -7.25 -18.61 -2.04
C ASN A 49 -6.00 -17.89 -1.51
N SER A 50 -4.82 -18.38 -1.89
CA SER A 50 -3.53 -17.75 -1.60
C SER A 50 -3.51 -16.25 -1.87
N VAL A 51 -2.86 -15.52 -0.96
CA VAL A 51 -2.54 -14.09 -1.10
C VAL A 51 -1.08 -13.86 -1.51
N LYS A 52 -0.34 -14.92 -1.87
CA LYS A 52 1.10 -14.85 -2.20
C LYS A 52 1.40 -13.84 -3.30
N LYS A 53 0.54 -13.75 -4.33
CA LYS A 53 0.74 -12.77 -5.41
C LYS A 53 0.69 -11.32 -4.90
N ASP A 54 -0.27 -11.01 -4.03
CA ASP A 54 -0.36 -9.69 -3.40
C ASP A 54 0.82 -9.41 -2.47
N LEU A 55 1.32 -10.43 -1.75
CA LEU A 55 2.51 -10.29 -0.90
C LEU A 55 3.81 -10.12 -1.69
N THR A 56 3.93 -10.79 -2.83
CA THR A 56 5.09 -10.68 -3.73
C THR A 56 5.09 -9.34 -4.47
N ALA A 57 3.96 -8.94 -5.04
CA ALA A 57 3.86 -7.66 -5.75
C ALA A 57 3.87 -6.46 -4.80
N PHE A 58 3.30 -6.60 -3.61
CA PHE A 58 3.21 -5.60 -2.53
C PHE A 58 2.49 -4.28 -2.88
N GLN A 59 2.21 -4.01 -4.15
CA GLN A 59 1.58 -2.79 -4.65
C GLN A 59 0.23 -2.53 -3.97
N GLY A 60 -0.60 -3.56 -3.79
CA GLY A 60 -1.89 -3.42 -3.11
C GLY A 60 -1.75 -2.98 -1.65
N ILE A 61 -0.73 -3.48 -0.93
CA ILE A 61 -0.46 -3.15 0.47
C ILE A 61 0.07 -1.72 0.58
N ALA A 62 1.02 -1.35 -0.28
CA ALA A 62 1.54 0.01 -0.37
C ALA A 62 0.40 1.02 -0.70
N SER A 63 -0.53 0.62 -1.57
CA SER A 63 -1.70 1.42 -1.95
C SER A 63 -2.70 1.62 -0.83
N GLU A 64 -2.97 0.59 -0.01
CA GLU A 64 -3.78 0.78 1.19
C GLU A 64 -3.07 1.71 2.20
N CYS A 65 -1.75 1.58 2.37
CA CYS A 65 -0.97 2.49 3.22
C CYS A 65 -1.07 3.94 2.72
N TYR A 66 -0.92 4.14 1.40
CA TYR A 66 -1.09 5.45 0.78
C TYR A 66 -2.49 6.02 1.06
N ARG A 67 -3.56 5.25 0.82
CA ARG A 67 -4.92 5.69 1.12
C ARG A 67 -5.12 6.04 2.60
N MET A 68 -4.54 5.26 3.51
CA MET A 68 -4.60 5.55 4.96
C MET A 68 -3.91 6.88 5.30
N ILE A 69 -2.71 7.14 4.76
CA ILE A 69 -1.98 8.41 4.97
C ILE A 69 -2.80 9.61 4.47
N HIS A 70 -3.48 9.44 3.34
CA HIS A 70 -4.25 10.50 2.70
C HIS A 70 -5.72 10.57 3.11
N ASN A 71 -6.15 9.73 4.07
CA ASN A 71 -7.56 9.60 4.48
C ASN A 71 -8.50 9.43 3.27
N GLN A 72 -8.17 8.48 2.40
CA GLN A 72 -8.88 8.21 1.16
C GLN A 72 -9.69 6.91 1.25
N GLU A 73 -10.88 6.93 0.65
CA GLU A 73 -11.65 5.72 0.40
C GLU A 73 -11.08 4.94 -0.78
N LYS A 74 -11.41 3.65 -0.83
CA LYS A 74 -11.11 2.80 -1.97
C LYS A 74 -12.06 3.13 -3.13
N PRO A 75 -11.56 3.50 -4.31
CA PRO A 75 -12.41 3.76 -5.47
C PRO A 75 -13.10 2.47 -5.95
N ASP A 76 -14.29 2.62 -6.55
CA ASP A 76 -15.00 1.50 -7.17
C ASP A 76 -14.16 0.94 -8.33
N LYS A 77 -13.88 -0.36 -8.29
CA LYS A 77 -13.08 -1.08 -9.29
C LYS A 77 -13.63 -0.89 -10.71
N LYS A 78 -14.95 -0.75 -10.88
CA LYS A 78 -15.57 -0.56 -12.20
C LYS A 78 -15.15 0.76 -12.86
N LEU A 79 -14.88 1.79 -12.06
CA LEU A 79 -14.45 3.11 -12.55
C LEU A 79 -12.98 3.14 -12.98
N LEU A 80 -12.26 2.03 -12.80
CA LEU A 80 -10.83 1.89 -13.07
C LEU A 80 -10.53 0.96 -14.23
N TYR A 81 -11.55 0.51 -14.96
CA TYR A 81 -11.33 -0.25 -16.18
C TYR A 81 -10.61 0.61 -17.20
N LYS A 82 -9.63 0.00 -17.88
CA LYS A 82 -8.76 0.66 -18.84
C LYS A 82 -9.58 1.38 -19.91
N GLU A 83 -10.57 0.69 -20.46
CA GLU A 83 -11.44 1.18 -21.52
C GLU A 83 -12.21 2.42 -21.08
N GLU A 84 -12.72 2.43 -19.85
CA GLU A 84 -13.43 3.57 -19.24
C GLU A 84 -12.50 4.78 -19.04
N ILE A 85 -11.25 4.54 -18.62
CA ILE A 85 -10.26 5.61 -18.44
C ILE A 85 -9.90 6.22 -19.80
N ILE A 86 -9.64 5.37 -20.80
CA ILE A 86 -9.28 5.81 -22.16
C ILE A 86 -10.43 6.62 -22.76
N ASP A 87 -11.68 6.11 -22.68
CA ASP A 87 -12.84 6.81 -23.22
C ASP A 87 -13.04 8.19 -22.56
N LYS A 88 -12.87 8.28 -21.23
CA LYS A 88 -12.87 9.57 -20.51
C LYS A 88 -11.78 10.52 -21.00
N VAL A 89 -10.56 10.03 -21.22
CA VAL A 89 -9.47 10.85 -21.78
C VAL A 89 -9.83 11.35 -23.17
N LEU A 90 -10.27 10.48 -24.07
CA LEU A 90 -10.62 10.85 -25.45
C LEU A 90 -11.78 11.86 -25.50
N THR A 91 -12.81 11.65 -24.68
CA THR A 91 -13.97 12.53 -24.56
C THR A 91 -13.56 13.90 -24.01
N LYS A 92 -12.80 13.94 -22.92
CA LYS A 92 -12.35 15.18 -22.28
C LYS A 92 -11.41 16.00 -23.18
N SER A 93 -10.59 15.32 -23.98
CA SER A 93 -9.61 15.95 -24.87
C SER A 93 -10.21 16.38 -26.22
N GLN A 94 -11.49 16.09 -26.46
CA GLN A 94 -12.20 16.42 -27.71
C GLN A 94 -11.46 15.95 -28.97
N VAL A 95 -10.89 14.74 -28.91
CA VAL A 95 -10.09 14.16 -30.00
C VAL A 95 -10.99 13.92 -31.22
N LYS A 96 -10.54 14.35 -32.40
CA LYS A 96 -11.21 14.07 -33.67
C LYS A 96 -11.30 12.57 -33.92
N ALA A 97 -12.37 12.12 -34.56
CA ALA A 97 -12.61 10.69 -34.80
C ALA A 97 -11.45 10.00 -35.55
N GLU A 98 -10.80 10.71 -36.47
CA GLU A 98 -9.64 10.23 -37.25
C GLU A 98 -8.39 9.96 -36.39
N ASP A 99 -8.19 10.72 -35.31
CA ASP A 99 -7.00 10.63 -34.45
C ASP A 99 -7.18 9.66 -33.27
N LYS A 100 -8.43 9.29 -32.94
CA LYS A 100 -8.75 8.43 -31.79
C LYS A 100 -7.93 7.13 -31.75
N PRO A 101 -7.80 6.34 -32.84
CA PRO A 101 -7.06 5.07 -32.78
C PRO A 101 -5.58 5.24 -32.43
N GLN A 102 -4.96 6.34 -32.92
CA GLN A 102 -3.55 6.62 -32.65
C GLN A 102 -3.35 7.04 -31.20
N ILE A 103 -4.20 7.92 -30.68
CA ILE A 103 -4.14 8.37 -29.28
C ILE A 103 -4.42 7.21 -28.33
N GLU A 104 -5.40 6.37 -28.62
CA GLU A 104 -5.68 5.16 -27.84
C GLU A 104 -4.45 4.23 -27.80
N THR A 105 -3.78 4.02 -28.94
CA THR A 105 -2.55 3.22 -29.00
C THR A 105 -1.45 3.81 -28.10
N ILE A 106 -1.29 5.13 -28.09
CA ILE A 106 -0.30 5.80 -27.24
C ILE A 106 -0.67 5.64 -25.77
N LEU A 107 -1.92 5.90 -25.38
CA LEU A 107 -2.40 5.78 -24.00
C LEU A 107 -2.19 4.36 -23.46
N ASN A 108 -2.53 3.34 -24.25
CA ASN A 108 -2.29 1.94 -23.90
C ASN A 108 -0.80 1.70 -23.61
N LYS A 109 0.11 2.18 -24.46
CA LYS A 109 1.55 1.95 -24.31
C LYS A 109 2.18 2.71 -23.15
N VAL A 110 1.77 3.95 -22.91
CA VAL A 110 2.46 4.82 -21.94
C VAL A 110 2.01 4.57 -20.51
N ALA A 111 0.80 4.08 -20.30
CA ALA A 111 0.16 4.10 -18.99
C ALA A 111 -0.44 2.79 -18.52
N PHE A 112 -0.51 1.75 -19.36
CA PHE A 112 -1.08 0.47 -18.99
C PHE A 112 -0.11 -0.69 -19.23
N ASP A 113 -0.10 -1.64 -18.31
CA ASP A 113 0.62 -2.90 -18.47
C ASP A 113 -0.10 -3.85 -19.44
N THR A 114 0.51 -5.01 -19.70
CA THR A 114 -0.06 -6.05 -20.59
C THR A 114 -1.34 -6.68 -20.05
N GLN A 115 -1.65 -6.50 -18.77
CA GLN A 115 -2.89 -6.95 -18.12
C GLN A 115 -3.95 -5.84 -18.05
N GLY A 116 -3.63 -4.63 -18.52
CA GLY A 116 -4.52 -3.46 -18.50
C GLY A 116 -4.53 -2.70 -17.18
N ASN A 117 -3.58 -2.91 -16.28
CA ASN A 117 -3.45 -2.12 -15.05
C ASN A 117 -2.63 -0.85 -15.28
N LEU A 118 -2.92 0.22 -14.54
CA LEU A 118 -2.15 1.46 -14.62
C LEU A 118 -0.72 1.26 -14.13
N PHE A 119 0.25 1.79 -14.89
CA PHE A 119 1.61 1.98 -14.38
C PHE A 119 1.63 3.04 -13.29
N ILE A 120 2.48 2.85 -12.30
CA ILE A 120 2.76 3.85 -11.27
C ILE A 120 3.76 4.86 -11.84
N PHE A 121 3.28 5.76 -12.71
CA PHE A 121 4.08 6.87 -13.24
C PHE A 121 4.00 8.13 -12.35
N ASP A 122 3.11 8.11 -11.35
CA ASP A 122 2.91 9.16 -10.37
C ASP A 122 2.41 8.53 -9.06
N GLU A 123 2.78 9.11 -7.91
CA GLU A 123 2.37 8.62 -6.59
C GLU A 123 0.84 8.59 -6.40
N ARG A 124 0.10 9.49 -7.06
CA ARG A 124 -1.37 9.51 -7.00
C ARG A 124 -2.00 8.22 -7.55
N ILE A 125 -1.28 7.45 -8.36
CA ILE A 125 -1.76 6.16 -8.87
C ILE A 125 -1.97 5.15 -7.73
N PHE A 126 -1.23 5.25 -6.62
CA PHE A 126 -1.43 4.40 -5.44
C PHE A 126 -2.84 4.51 -4.86
N SER A 127 -3.54 5.63 -5.02
CA SER A 127 -4.96 5.74 -4.61
C SER A 127 -5.86 4.75 -5.34
N TYR A 128 -5.47 4.32 -6.55
CA TYR A 128 -6.31 3.55 -7.47
C TYR A 128 -5.91 2.09 -7.61
N ILE A 129 -4.77 1.68 -7.05
CA ILE A 129 -4.35 0.29 -7.08
C ILE A 129 -5.01 -0.49 -5.94
N ASN A 130 -5.58 -1.63 -6.31
CA ASN A 130 -6.29 -2.54 -5.42
C ASN A 130 -5.52 -3.87 -5.27
N PHE A 131 -5.80 -4.60 -4.20
CA PHE A 131 -5.40 -6.00 -4.10
C PHE A 131 -5.89 -6.79 -5.32
N GLN A 132 -5.05 -7.71 -5.80
CA GLN A 132 -5.46 -8.67 -6.82
C GLN A 132 -6.62 -9.53 -6.29
N LYS A 133 -6.51 -9.94 -5.03
CA LYS A 133 -7.59 -10.65 -4.32
C LYS A 133 -7.84 -10.05 -2.93
N PRO A 134 -8.82 -9.13 -2.79
CA PRO A 134 -9.15 -8.54 -1.51
C PRO A 134 -9.49 -9.58 -0.45
N THR A 135 -8.80 -9.52 0.69
CA THR A 135 -9.07 -10.37 1.86
C THR A 135 -8.77 -9.58 3.14
N GLY A 136 -9.46 -9.90 4.24
CA GLY A 136 -9.18 -9.27 5.54
C GLY A 136 -7.75 -9.51 6.05
N ILE A 137 -7.04 -10.52 5.53
CA ILE A 137 -5.61 -10.75 5.85
C ILE A 137 -4.75 -9.63 5.25
N LEU A 138 -4.97 -9.27 3.99
CA LEU A 138 -4.22 -8.19 3.34
C LEU A 138 -4.55 -6.83 3.95
N GLU A 139 -5.80 -6.62 4.37
CA GLU A 139 -6.20 -5.43 5.12
C GLU A 139 -5.46 -5.35 6.47
N ASN A 140 -5.42 -6.45 7.24
CA ASN A 140 -4.66 -6.51 8.49
C ASN A 140 -3.16 -6.30 8.29
N ILE A 141 -2.58 -6.86 7.21
CA ILE A 141 -1.17 -6.67 6.87
C ILE A 141 -0.90 -5.19 6.58
N SER A 142 -1.75 -4.55 5.77
CA SER A 142 -1.62 -3.12 5.46
C SER A 142 -1.74 -2.27 6.72
N LEU A 143 -2.71 -2.59 7.58
CA LEU A 143 -2.90 -1.94 8.88
C LEU A 143 -1.67 -2.06 9.77
N PHE A 144 -1.06 -3.26 9.83
CA PHE A 144 0.19 -3.48 10.56
C PHE A 144 1.33 -2.63 10.01
N PHE A 145 1.54 -2.62 8.68
CA PHE A 145 2.58 -1.81 8.07
C PHE A 145 2.40 -0.33 8.37
N TYR A 146 1.19 0.20 8.19
CA TYR A 146 0.88 1.58 8.52
C TYR A 146 1.16 1.88 10.00
N THR A 147 0.66 1.05 10.91
CA THR A 147 0.77 1.29 12.37
C THR A 147 2.21 1.26 12.86
N ILE A 148 3.00 0.28 12.41
CA ILE A 148 4.36 0.07 12.91
C ILE A 148 5.33 1.06 12.26
N PHE A 149 5.27 1.21 10.94
CA PHE A 149 6.32 1.89 10.20
C PHE A 149 6.06 3.38 9.96
N PHE A 150 4.80 3.84 9.97
CA PHE A 150 4.48 5.25 9.70
C PHE A 150 4.19 5.99 11.00
N ASP A 151 5.14 6.79 11.45
CA ASP A 151 4.93 7.76 12.53
C ASP A 151 4.31 9.06 11.98
N GLU A 152 3.92 9.98 12.88
CA GLU A 152 3.29 11.25 12.48
C GLU A 152 4.20 12.11 11.59
N LYS A 153 5.52 12.06 11.81
CA LYS A 153 6.50 12.79 11.01
C LYS A 153 6.51 12.29 9.56
N LEU A 154 6.57 10.97 9.38
CA LEU A 154 6.58 10.35 8.06
C LEU A 154 5.25 10.51 7.34
N LYS A 155 4.12 10.38 8.05
CA LYS A 155 2.77 10.67 7.51
C LYS A 155 2.68 12.12 7.01
N SER A 156 3.18 13.08 7.79
CA SER A 156 3.21 14.49 7.39
C SER A 156 4.10 14.71 6.16
N LYS A 157 5.25 14.04 6.09
CA LYS A 157 6.17 14.16 4.93
C LYS A 157 5.54 13.57 3.67
N ALA A 158 4.96 12.38 3.76
CA ALA A 158 4.28 11.70 2.66
C ALA A 158 3.08 12.50 2.14
N SER A 159 2.25 13.04 3.04
CA SER A 159 1.06 13.82 2.66
C SER A 159 1.35 15.15 1.95
N LYS A 160 2.45 15.84 2.31
CA LYS A 160 2.80 17.14 1.71
C LYS A 160 3.25 17.03 0.25
N LYS A 161 4.00 15.99 -0.11
CA LYS A 161 4.63 15.86 -1.44
C LYS A 161 3.62 15.79 -2.59
N THR A 162 2.44 15.26 -2.33
CA THR A 162 1.35 15.07 -3.31
C THR A 162 0.81 16.37 -3.90
N SER A 163 1.11 17.52 -3.26
CA SER A 163 0.55 18.82 -3.64
C SER A 163 1.45 19.67 -4.56
N GLN A 164 2.70 19.28 -4.84
CA GLN A 164 3.70 20.27 -5.30
C GLN A 164 4.33 20.10 -6.69
N LYS A 165 4.18 18.98 -7.41
CA LYS A 165 4.80 18.84 -8.75
C LYS A 165 3.85 18.28 -9.80
N SER A 166 3.55 19.08 -10.82
CA SER A 166 2.90 18.65 -12.06
C SER A 166 3.76 17.61 -12.77
N VAL A 167 3.13 16.56 -13.30
CA VAL A 167 3.81 15.56 -14.14
C VAL A 167 4.19 16.22 -15.47
N SER A 168 5.43 16.06 -15.95
CA SER A 168 5.88 16.72 -17.19
C SER A 168 5.22 16.14 -18.45
N ASN A 169 4.97 14.83 -18.47
CA ASN A 169 4.35 14.13 -19.59
C ASN A 169 2.85 14.45 -19.68
N ILE A 170 2.43 14.99 -20.82
CA ILE A 170 1.05 15.41 -21.07
C ILE A 170 0.04 14.24 -21.02
N TYR A 171 0.42 13.05 -21.48
CA TYR A 171 -0.46 11.87 -21.44
C TYR A 171 -0.73 11.44 -20.00
N TYR A 172 0.27 11.53 -19.13
CA TYR A 172 0.10 11.26 -17.70
C TYR A 172 -0.80 12.30 -17.03
N GLN A 173 -0.66 13.58 -17.39
CA GLN A 173 -1.58 14.61 -16.91
C GLN A 173 -3.03 14.32 -17.34
N LEU A 174 -3.23 13.96 -18.62
CA LEU A 174 -4.55 13.63 -19.16
C LEU A 174 -5.18 12.48 -18.39
N ILE A 175 -4.45 11.39 -18.20
CA ILE A 175 -4.93 10.21 -17.48
C ILE A 175 -5.28 10.57 -16.04
N LEU A 176 -4.38 11.21 -15.30
CA LEU A 176 -4.64 11.62 -13.92
C LEU A 176 -5.88 12.50 -13.80
N SER A 177 -6.10 13.38 -14.78
CA SER A 177 -7.26 14.27 -14.81
C SER A 177 -8.57 13.56 -15.18
N SER A 178 -8.50 12.32 -15.68
CA SER A 178 -9.63 11.49 -16.08
C SER A 178 -9.91 10.34 -15.08
N LEU A 179 -9.04 10.15 -14.09
CA LEU A 179 -9.28 9.22 -13.00
C LEU A 179 -10.46 9.69 -12.13
N PRO A 180 -11.23 8.75 -11.55
CA PRO A 180 -12.35 9.11 -10.69
C PRO A 180 -11.88 9.89 -9.45
N GLU A 181 -12.73 10.77 -8.95
CA GLU A 181 -12.48 11.46 -7.70
C GLU A 181 -12.44 10.45 -6.54
N VAL A 182 -11.42 10.56 -5.70
CA VAL A 182 -11.25 9.69 -4.53
C VAL A 182 -11.87 10.38 -3.33
N LYS A 183 -12.93 9.77 -2.78
CA LYS A 183 -13.64 10.31 -1.62
C LYS A 183 -12.74 10.33 -0.39
N SER A 184 -12.92 11.33 0.46
CA SER A 184 -12.26 11.38 1.76
C SER A 184 -12.95 10.45 2.74
N ASN A 185 -12.15 9.64 3.42
CA ASN A 185 -12.58 8.77 4.50
C ASN A 185 -12.39 9.48 5.84
N LYS A 186 -13.47 10.06 6.37
CA LYS A 186 -13.44 10.76 7.67
C LYS A 186 -13.47 9.83 8.88
N ASN A 187 -13.79 8.55 8.66
CA ASN A 187 -14.10 7.61 9.72
C ASN A 187 -13.41 6.27 9.48
N ASN A 188 -12.09 6.14 9.62
CA ASN A 188 -11.49 4.80 9.49
C ASN A 188 -10.15 4.64 10.17
N HIS A 189 -10.12 4.74 11.51
CA HIS A 189 -8.99 4.20 12.26
C HIS A 189 -9.36 3.28 13.43
N LYS A 190 -10.34 2.37 13.25
CA LYS A 190 -10.60 1.33 14.25
C LYS A 190 -9.53 0.24 14.18
N GLY A 191 -8.82 0.02 15.29
CA GLY A 191 -7.90 -1.11 15.46
C GLY A 191 -6.42 -0.82 15.18
N PHE A 192 -6.01 0.45 15.07
CA PHE A 192 -4.58 0.80 14.91
C PHE A 192 -3.78 0.48 16.17
N ASP A 193 -4.38 0.54 17.36
CA ASP A 193 -3.65 0.29 18.63
C ASP A 193 -3.34 -1.19 18.91
N ILE A 194 -3.72 -2.13 18.02
CA ILE A 194 -3.56 -3.56 18.28
C ILE A 194 -2.15 -4.09 17.96
N TYR A 195 -1.34 -3.32 17.23
CA TYR A 195 0.01 -3.74 16.81
C TYR A 195 1.06 -2.95 17.57
N GLN A 196 2.07 -3.66 18.07
CA GLN A 196 3.14 -3.06 18.86
C GLN A 196 4.50 -3.31 18.19
N ASN A 197 5.36 -2.29 18.26
CA ASN A 197 6.71 -2.35 17.69
C ASN A 197 7.69 -2.93 18.72
N PHE A 198 8.15 -4.16 18.45
CA PHE A 198 9.12 -4.89 19.26
C PHE A 198 10.55 -4.79 18.77
N VAL A 199 10.79 -4.23 17.57
CA VAL A 199 12.14 -4.06 16.99
C VAL A 199 12.27 -2.63 16.43
N PRO A 200 12.46 -1.64 17.31
CA PRO A 200 12.47 -0.23 16.94
C PRO A 200 13.52 0.11 15.88
N GLU A 201 14.66 -0.56 15.88
CA GLU A 201 15.79 -0.28 14.99
C GLU A 201 15.46 -0.58 13.53
N ILE A 202 14.83 -1.74 13.26
CA ILE A 202 14.36 -2.08 11.90
C ILE A 202 13.34 -1.04 11.43
N THR A 203 12.48 -0.62 12.34
CA THR A 203 11.42 0.34 12.04
C THR A 203 12.00 1.72 11.73
N GLU A 204 13.03 2.12 12.48
CA GLU A 204 13.72 3.40 12.29
C GLU A 204 14.54 3.41 10.99
N MET A 205 15.24 2.32 10.68
CA MET A 205 15.92 2.16 9.39
C MET A 205 14.94 2.31 8.22
N PHE A 206 13.81 1.60 8.27
CA PHE A 206 12.77 1.71 7.24
C PHE A 206 12.28 3.16 7.09
N ARG A 207 12.06 3.87 8.20
CA ARG A 207 11.59 5.27 8.17
C ARG A 207 12.60 6.20 7.55
N GLN A 208 13.89 6.01 7.84
CA GLN A 208 14.97 6.78 7.25
C GLN A 208 15.06 6.55 5.74
N ASP A 209 15.02 5.29 5.31
CA ASP A 209 15.04 4.92 3.90
C ASP A 209 13.83 5.49 3.17
N LEU A 210 12.62 5.32 3.73
CA LEU A 210 11.41 5.86 3.12
C LEU A 210 11.41 7.39 3.11
N ALA A 211 11.88 8.04 4.17
CA ALA A 211 12.01 9.49 4.19
C ALA A 211 12.98 9.99 3.12
N PHE A 212 14.09 9.29 2.88
CA PHE A 212 15.04 9.59 1.81
C PHE A 212 14.39 9.39 0.43
N MET A 213 13.71 8.25 0.21
CA MET A 213 12.98 8.02 -1.05
C MET A 213 11.92 9.09 -1.30
N LEU A 214 11.23 9.56 -0.27
CA LEU A 214 10.26 10.63 -0.37
C LEU A 214 10.88 12.00 -0.69
N GLU A 215 12.20 12.17 -0.77
CA GLU A 215 12.81 13.43 -1.23
C GLU A 215 12.90 13.50 -2.76
N ASP A 216 13.10 12.36 -3.43
CA ASP A 216 13.22 12.28 -4.89
C ASP A 216 12.05 11.48 -5.49
N LYS A 217 11.22 12.13 -6.31
CA LYS A 217 10.05 11.49 -6.95
C LYS A 217 10.47 10.39 -7.93
N SER A 218 11.54 10.61 -8.69
CA SER A 218 12.03 9.63 -9.65
C SER A 218 12.57 8.40 -8.92
N PHE A 219 13.30 8.61 -7.82
CA PHE A 219 13.78 7.52 -6.97
C PHE A 219 12.62 6.77 -6.32
N PHE A 220 11.63 7.48 -5.76
CA PHE A 220 10.44 6.85 -5.19
C PHE A 220 9.72 5.97 -6.21
N ILE A 221 9.48 6.46 -7.43
CA ILE A 221 8.84 5.66 -8.48
C ILE A 221 9.74 4.49 -8.90
N ALA A 222 11.03 4.74 -9.16
CA ALA A 222 11.96 3.73 -9.65
C ALA A 222 12.29 2.63 -8.64
N TYR A 223 11.96 2.77 -7.36
CA TYR A 223 12.21 1.73 -6.35
C TYR A 223 10.95 1.25 -5.63
N SER A 224 9.84 1.99 -5.70
CA SER A 224 8.53 1.51 -5.20
C SER A 224 7.80 0.62 -6.21
N CYS A 225 8.20 0.65 -7.49
CA CYS A 225 7.52 -0.07 -8.57
C CYS A 225 8.22 -1.37 -8.99
N PHE A 226 9.40 -1.66 -8.44
CA PHE A 226 10.20 -2.83 -8.81
C PHE A 226 10.19 -3.88 -7.70
N ALA A 227 9.04 -4.52 -7.53
CA ALA A 227 9.03 -5.95 -7.28
C ALA A 227 8.91 -6.61 -8.67
N HIS A 228 10.04 -6.99 -9.26
CA HIS A 228 10.09 -7.74 -10.51
C HIS A 228 9.40 -9.10 -10.38
#